data_AF-A0A9E4GUF4-F1
#
_entry.id   AF-A0A9E4GUF4-F1
#
_cell.length_a   1.000
_cell.length_b   1.000
_cell.length_c   1.000
_cell.angle_alpha   90.00
_cell.angle_beta   90.00
_cell.angle_gamma   90.00
#
_symmetry.space_group_name_H-M   'P 1'
#
loop_
_entity.id
_entity.type
_entity.pdbx_description
1 polymer ?
#
loop_
_entity_poly.entity_id
_entity_poly.type
_entity_poly.pdbx_seq_one_letter_code
_entity_poly.pdbx_strand_id
1 'polypeptide(L)' 'MKDSERYFEMLQAGGALHHEGLFAPLGLDASDPRFRDNGLSMVSGFGFIGELEAT' A
#
# COMPACT_ATOMS: atom_id res chain seq x y z
N MET A 1 15.63 12.31 4.00
CA MET A 1 15.93 10.97 4.54
C MET A 1 14.91 10.47 5.57
N LYS A 2 13.71 11.08 5.70
CA LYS A 2 12.68 10.72 6.72
C LYS A 2 11.65 9.68 6.26
N ASP A 3 11.60 9.37 4.96
CA ASP A 3 10.53 8.51 4.41
C ASP A 3 10.83 7.02 4.60
N SER A 4 12.12 6.66 4.59
CA SER A 4 12.60 5.30 4.86
C SER A 4 12.31 4.85 6.29
N GLU A 5 12.50 5.74 7.26
CA GLU A 5 12.31 5.45 8.69
C GLU A 5 10.87 5.04 9.00
N ARG A 6 9.90 5.77 8.43
CA ARG A 6 8.46 5.53 8.60
C ARG A 6 8.02 4.21 7.97
N TYR A 7 8.66 3.81 6.88
CA TYR A 7 8.44 2.51 6.25
C TYR A 7 8.98 1.36 7.11
N PHE A 8 10.16 1.52 7.72
CA PHE A 8 10.71 0.50 8.62
C PHE A 8 9.91 0.35 9.92
N GLU A 9 9.43 1.45 10.50
CA GLU A 9 8.51 1.40 11.65
C GLU A 9 7.22 0.64 11.32
N MET A 10 6.63 0.89 10.15
CA MET A 10 5.48 0.13 9.66
C MET A 10 5.80 -1.37 9.53
N LEU A 11 6.94 -1.73 8.93
CA LEU A 11 7.35 -3.13 8.78
C LEU A 11 7.61 -3.82 10.12
N GLN A 12 8.22 -3.12 11.08
CA GLN A 12 8.48 -3.64 12.43
C GLN A 12 7.18 -3.91 13.22
N ALA A 13 6.14 -3.12 12.98
CA ALA A 13 4.83 -3.34 13.60
C ALA A 13 4.14 -4.64 13.12
N GLY A 14 4.55 -5.19 11.96
CA GLY A 14 4.00 -6.42 11.40
C GLY A 14 2.47 -6.36 11.27
N GLY A 15 1.79 -7.46 11.64
CA GLY A 15 0.32 -7.55 11.67
C GLY A 15 -0.33 -7.20 13.00
N ALA A 16 0.43 -6.62 13.95
CA ALA A 16 -0.06 -6.36 15.32
C ALA A 16 -0.92 -5.09 15.41
N LEU A 17 -0.81 -4.17 14.45
CA LEU A 17 -1.61 -2.96 14.38
C LEU A 17 -2.83 -3.15 13.49
N HIS A 18 -3.96 -2.55 13.88
CA HIS A 18 -5.10 -2.41 12.98
C HIS A 18 -4.67 -1.58 11.76
N HIS A 19 -5.22 -1.89 10.60
CA HIS A 19 -4.82 -1.32 9.31
C HIS A 19 -4.76 0.22 9.32
N GLU A 20 -5.66 0.88 10.05
CA GLU A 20 -5.63 2.33 10.26
C GLU A 20 -4.36 2.83 10.97
N GLY A 21 -3.93 2.13 12.03
CA GLY A 21 -2.72 2.48 12.79
C GLY A 21 -1.42 2.13 12.07
N LEU A 22 -1.46 1.13 11.19
CA LEU A 22 -0.32 0.73 10.37
C LEU A 22 0.05 1.80 9.33
N PHE A 23 -0.96 2.45 8.74
CA PHE A 23 -0.76 3.42 7.67
C PHE A 23 -0.62 4.88 8.15
N ALA A 24 -0.98 5.16 9.41
CA ALA A 24 -0.87 6.49 10.02
C ALA A 24 0.52 7.13 9.90
N PRO A 25 1.66 6.43 10.10
CA PRO A 25 3.00 7.01 9.93
C PRO A 25 3.28 7.46 8.48
N LEU A 26 2.65 6.81 7.51
CA LEU A 26 2.78 7.13 6.09
C LEU A 26 1.77 8.21 5.64
N GLY A 27 0.85 8.63 6.52
CA GLY A 27 -0.23 9.55 6.17
C GLY A 27 -1.23 8.94 5.19
N LEU A 28 -1.35 7.61 5.19
CA LEU A 28 -2.24 6.86 4.31
C LEU A 28 -3.44 6.34 5.11
N ASP A 29 -4.57 6.22 4.43
CA ASP A 29 -5.82 5.72 5.01
C ASP A 29 -6.41 4.66 4.08
N ALA A 30 -6.48 3.42 4.56
CA ALA A 30 -6.98 2.29 3.79
C ALA A 30 -8.51 2.29 3.62
N SER A 31 -9.23 3.11 4.40
CA SER A 31 -10.68 3.30 4.25
C SER A 31 -11.02 4.26 3.10
N ASP A 32 -10.07 5.09 2.64
CA ASP A 32 -10.26 6.01 1.53
C ASP A 32 -10.40 5.23 0.21
N PRO A 33 -11.51 5.37 -0.54
CA PRO A 33 -11.66 4.74 -1.85
C PRO A 33 -10.51 5.07 -2.81
N ARG A 34 -9.95 6.28 -2.73
CA ARG A 34 -8.82 6.73 -3.58
C ARG A 34 -7.54 5.96 -3.29
N PHE A 35 -7.36 5.46 -2.06
CA PHE A 35 -6.23 4.61 -1.70
C PHE A 35 -6.27 3.30 -2.50
N ARG A 36 -7.46 2.72 -2.65
CA ARG A 36 -7.67 1.49 -3.42
C ARG A 36 -7.46 1.73 -4.91
N ASP A 37 -7.95 2.83 -5.45
CA ASP A 37 -7.76 3.20 -6.87
C ASP A 37 -6.29 3.38 -7.22
N ASN A 38 -5.52 4.06 -6.35
CA ASN A 38 -4.08 4.21 -6.53
C ASN A 38 -3.35 2.85 -6.47
N GLY A 39 -3.70 1.98 -5.52
CA GLY A 39 -3.16 0.63 -5.44
C GLY A 39 -3.48 -0.21 -6.68
N LEU A 40 -4.70 -0.11 -7.20
CA LEU A 40 -5.12 -0.77 -8.44
C LEU A 40 -4.32 -0.25 -9.64
N SER A 41 -4.10 1.06 -9.72
CA SER A 41 -3.30 1.70 -10.77
C SER A 41 -1.82 1.29 -10.73
N MET A 42 -1.27 1.04 -9.54
CA MET A 42 0.10 0.53 -9.41
C MET A 42 0.21 -0.91 -9.92
N VAL A 43 -0.75 -1.78 -9.57
CA VAL A 43 -0.75 -3.18 -10.03
C VAL A 43 -1.06 -3.30 -11.52
N SER A 44 -1.98 -2.48 -12.04
CA SER A 44 -2.32 -2.44 -13.47
C SER A 44 -1.24 -1.77 -14.31
N GLY A 45 -0.59 -0.72 -13.77
CA GLY A 45 0.53 -0.02 -14.41
C GLY A 45 1.84 -0.82 -14.43
N PHE A 46 2.01 -1.78 -13.51
CA PHE A 46 3.18 -2.67 -13.50
C PHE A 46 3.04 -3.89 -14.43
N GLY A 47 2.08 -3.89 -15.37
CA GLY A 47 2.01 -4.88 -16.45
C GLY A 47 1.56 -6.29 -16.03
N PHE A 48 1.17 -6.53 -14.77
CA PHE A 48 0.76 -7.86 -14.31
C PHE A 48 -0.62 -8.30 -14.80
N ILE A 49 -1.50 -7.38 -15.22
CA ILE A 49 -2.88 -7.73 -15.60
C ILE A 49 -3.00 -8.02 -17.11
N GLY A 50 -2.13 -7.44 -17.94
CA GLY A 50 -2.15 -7.68 -19.39
C GLY A 50 -1.75 -9.10 -19.79
N GLU A 51 -0.92 -9.79 -18.99
CA GLU A 51 -0.50 -11.18 -19.26
C GLU A 51 -1.52 -12.22 -18.77
N LEU A 52 -2.43 -11.87 -17.85
CA LEU A 52 -3.44 -12.80 -17.33
C LEU A 52 -4.68 -12.96 -18.25
N GLU A 53 -4.92 -12.03 -19.18
CA GLU A 53 -6.02 -12.12 -20.16
C GLU A 53 -5.63 -12.90 -21.44
N ALA A 54 -4.38 -13.37 -21.54
CA ALA A 54 -3.86 -14.11 -22.68
C ALA A 54 -4.03 -15.65 -22.57
N THR A 55 -4.87 -16.15 -21.65
CA THR A 55 -5.18 -17.59 -21.49
C THR A 55 -6.67 -17.84 -21.60
#